data_AF-J9AB73-F1
#
_entry.id   AF-J9AB73-F1
#
_cell.length_a   1.000
_cell.length_b   1.000
_cell.length_c   1.000
_cell.angle_alpha   90.00
_cell.angle_beta   90.00
_cell.angle_gamma   90.00
#
_symmetry.space_group_name_H-M   'P 1'
#
loop_
_entity.id
_entity.type
_entity.pdbx_description
1 polymer ?
#
loop_
_entity_poly.entity_id
_entity_poly.type
_entity_poly.pdbx_seq_one_letter_code
_entity_poly.pdbx_strand_id
1 'polypeptide(L)' 'MNFGGIGVVIGHEITHGFDDRGRLYDKYGNIRQWWDNATIEKFEMKTKCIEDQYSAFVLEQIGMKVNGRSTKVC' A
#
# COMPACT_ATOMS: atom_id res chain seq x y z
N MET A 1 5.30 13.94 22.88
CA MET A 1 4.63 12.81 22.20
C MET A 1 4.13 13.30 20.85
N ASN A 2 4.96 13.29 19.80
CA ASN A 2 4.59 13.82 18.46
C ASN A 2 4.76 12.77 17.35
N PHE A 3 5.66 11.81 17.51
CA PHE A 3 5.96 10.79 16.49
C PHE A 3 4.81 9.82 16.22
N GLY A 4 4.02 9.45 17.24
CA GLY A 4 2.89 8.52 17.09
C GLY A 4 1.62 9.12 16.48
N GLY A 5 1.53 10.46 16.41
CA GLY A 5 0.41 11.16 15.79
C GLY A 5 0.80 11.67 14.41
N ILE A 6 1.34 12.90 14.34
CA ILE A 6 1.70 13.54 13.07
C ILE A 6 2.81 12.78 12.33
N GLY A 7 3.73 12.13 13.05
CA GLY A 7 4.79 11.34 12.42
C GLY A 7 4.24 10.16 11.61
N VAL A 8 3.18 9.50 12.10
CA VAL A 8 2.51 8.40 11.39
C VAL A 8 1.81 8.93 10.14
N VAL A 9 1.11 10.08 10.25
CA VAL A 9 0.42 10.69 9.10
C VAL A 9 1.42 11.07 8.01
N ILE A 10 2.52 11.74 8.37
CA ILE A 10 3.57 12.08 7.39
C ILE A 10 4.13 10.82 6.73
N GLY A 11 4.41 9.77 7.52
CA GLY A 11 4.87 8.50 6.98
C GLY A 11 3.88 7.87 6.01
N HIS A 12 2.59 7.90 6.35
CA HIS A 12 1.50 7.40 5.52
C HIS A 12 1.44 8.11 4.15
N GLU A 13 1.51 9.44 4.15
CA GLU A 13 1.50 10.21 2.90
C GLU A 13 2.76 9.97 2.06
N ILE A 14 3.91 9.75 2.69
CA ILE A 14 5.14 9.36 1.97
C ILE A 14 4.98 7.98 1.34
N THR A 15 4.41 7.00 2.05
CA THR A 15 4.21 5.64 1.52
C THR A 15 3.26 5.62 0.32
N HIS A 16 2.31 6.54 0.20
CA HIS A 16 1.48 6.68 -1.00
C HIS A 16 2.28 6.98 -2.28
N GLY A 17 3.47 7.55 -2.17
CA GLY A 17 4.38 7.69 -3.32
C GLY A 17 4.97 6.37 -3.82
N PHE A 18 4.85 5.29 -3.05
CA PHE A 18 5.48 3.99 -3.32
C PHE A 18 4.49 2.82 -3.34
N ASP A 19 3.19 3.09 -3.15
CA ASP A 19 2.16 2.06 -3.20
C ASP A 19 1.95 1.48 -4.61
N ASP A 20 0.97 0.60 -4.74
CA ASP A 20 0.68 -0.12 -5.99
C ASP A 20 0.49 0.82 -7.20
N ARG A 21 0.02 2.05 -6.96
CA ARG A 21 -0.15 3.11 -7.95
C ARG A 21 1.01 4.10 -7.93
N GLY A 22 1.43 4.55 -6.74
CA GLY A 22 2.50 5.53 -6.54
C GLY A 22 3.81 5.10 -7.22
N ARG A 23 4.16 3.82 -7.14
CA ARG A 23 5.37 3.25 -7.79
C ARG A 23 5.43 3.45 -9.30
N LEU A 24 4.31 3.73 -9.96
CA LEU A 24 4.25 3.95 -11.40
C LEU A 24 4.70 5.37 -11.79
N TYR A 25 4.79 6.28 -10.82
CA TYR A 25 5.16 7.67 -11.02
C TYR A 25 6.62 7.90 -10.64
N ASP A 26 7.39 8.53 -11.53
CA ASP A 26 8.75 8.97 -11.20
C ASP A 26 8.74 10.21 -10.29
N LYS A 27 9.93 10.67 -9.89
CA LYS A 27 10.09 11.85 -9.02
C LYS A 27 9.49 13.16 -9.56
N TYR A 28 9.09 13.20 -10.83
CA TYR A 28 8.45 14.35 -11.48
C TYR A 28 6.94 14.15 -11.66
N GLY A 29 6.40 12.99 -11.26
CA GLY A 29 5.00 12.65 -11.45
C GLY A 29 4.67 12.11 -12.85
N ASN A 30 5.67 11.64 -13.61
CA ASN A 30 5.41 11.01 -14.91
C ASN A 30 5.20 9.51 -14.75
N ILE A 31 4.24 8.93 -15.49
CA ILE A 31 4.05 7.48 -15.54
C ILE A 31 5.23 6.86 -16.29
N ARG A 32 6.06 6.11 -15.57
CA ARG A 32 7.23 5.41 -16.12
C ARG A 32 7.55 4.19 -15.27
N GLN A 33 7.90 3.08 -15.91
CA GLN A 33 8.50 1.97 -15.17
C GLN A 33 9.96 2.34 -14.84
N TRP A 34 10.20 2.76 -13.60
CA TRP A 34 11.53 3.11 -13.07
C TRP A 34 12.08 2.06 -12.10
N TRP A 35 11.33 0.98 -11.86
CA TRP A 35 11.75 -0.18 -11.06
C TRP A 35 12.17 -1.31 -11.98
N ASP A 36 13.21 -2.04 -11.57
CA ASP A 36 13.59 -3.29 -12.19
C ASP A 36 12.51 -4.36 -11.97
N ASN A 37 12.36 -5.27 -12.94
CA ASN A 37 11.36 -6.35 -12.88
C ASN A 37 11.48 -7.20 -11.60
N ALA A 38 12.72 -7.47 -11.14
CA ALA A 38 12.95 -8.23 -9.91
C ALA A 38 12.43 -7.51 -8.65
N THR A 39 12.43 -6.17 -8.64
CA THR A 39 11.89 -5.37 -7.53
C THR A 39 10.37 -5.38 -7.57
N ILE A 40 9.78 -5.28 -8.77
CA ILE A 40 8.32 -5.37 -8.96
C ILE A 40 7.80 -6.72 -8.44
N GLU A 41 8.44 -7.82 -8.81
CA GLU A 41 8.04 -9.16 -8.36
C GLU A 41 8.09 -9.28 -6.82
N LYS A 42 9.20 -8.83 -6.20
CA LYS A 42 9.33 -8.82 -4.73
C LYS A 42 8.29 -7.95 -4.05
N PHE A 43 7.95 -6.80 -4.66
CA PHE A 43 6.91 -5.92 -4.16
C PHE A 43 5.55 -6.62 -4.22
N GLU A 44 5.17 -7.18 -5.35
CA GLU A 44 3.90 -7.91 -5.52
C GLU A 44 3.78 -9.08 -4.53
N MET A 45 4.86 -9.84 -4.32
CA MET A 45 4.90 -10.92 -3.32
C MET A 45 4.63 -10.41 -1.90
N LYS A 46 5.30 -9.33 -1.48
CA LYS A 46 5.13 -8.78 -0.12
C LYS A 46 3.74 -8.19 0.07
N THR A 47 3.29 -7.43 -0.91
CA THR A 47 2.02 -6.74 -0.84
C THR A 47 0.84 -7.75 -0.85
N LYS A 48 1.00 -8.92 -1.48
CA LYS A 48 0.01 -10.01 -1.41
C LYS A 48 -0.24 -10.49 0.03
N CYS A 49 0.78 -10.53 0.87
CA CYS A 49 0.61 -10.87 2.30
C CYS A 49 -0.36 -9.90 3.01
N ILE A 50 -0.23 -8.60 2.73
CA ILE A 50 -1.12 -7.57 3.29
C ILE A 50 -2.54 -7.69 2.72
N GLU A 51 -2.67 -7.94 1.43
CA GLU A 51 -3.97 -8.19 0.79
C GLU A 51 -4.70 -9.39 1.42
N ASP A 52 -3.99 -10.50 1.63
CA ASP A 52 -4.53 -11.70 2.26
C ASP A 52 -4.92 -11.45 3.73
N GLN A 53 -4.08 -10.73 4.48
CA GLN A 53 -4.36 -10.33 5.85
C GLN A 53 -5.65 -9.51 5.94
N TYR A 54 -5.79 -8.48 5.09
CA TYR A 54 -6.95 -7.60 5.16
C TYR A 54 -8.22 -8.29 4.67
N SER A 55 -8.12 -9.16 3.67
CA SER A 55 -9.25 -9.93 3.14
C SER A 55 -9.84 -10.92 4.15
N ALA A 56 -9.11 -11.26 5.20
CA ALA A 56 -9.58 -12.11 6.28
C ALA A 56 -10.44 -11.35 7.32
N PHE A 57 -10.40 -10.01 7.35
CA PHE A 57 -11.21 -9.24 8.29
C PHE A 57 -12.68 -9.24 7.90
N VAL A 58 -13.53 -9.55 8.88
CA VAL A 58 -14.99 -9.41 8.80
C VAL A 58 -15.40 -8.19 9.61
N LEU A 59 -16.11 -7.26 8.97
CA LEU A 59 -16.74 -6.14 9.64
C LEU A 59 -18.05 -6.63 10.25
N GLU A 60 -18.01 -7.05 11.52
CA GLU A 60 -19.15 -7.62 12.24
C GLU A 60 -20.39 -6.73 12.22
N GLN A 61 -20.20 -5.41 12.15
CA GLN A 61 -21.29 -4.42 12.13
C GLN A 61 -22.16 -4.51 10.87
N ILE A 62 -21.61 -5.00 9.75
CA ILE A 62 -22.30 -5.09 8.45
C ILE A 62 -22.23 -6.50 7.83
N GLY A 63 -21.60 -7.46 8.52
CA GLY A 63 -21.46 -8.85 8.07
C GLY A 63 -20.64 -9.03 6.78
N MET A 64 -19.86 -8.03 6.37
CA MET A 64 -19.09 -8.05 5.12
C MET A 64 -17.60 -8.24 5.38
N LYS A 65 -16.91 -8.92 4.46
CA LYS A 65 -15.45 -8.99 4.46
C LYS A 65 -14.85 -7.73 3.87
N VAL A 66 -13.72 -7.30 4.42
CA VAL A 66 -12.92 -6.21 3.83
C VAL A 66 -12.34 -6.69 2.50
N ASN A 67 -12.33 -5.82 1.49
CA ASN A 67 -11.67 -6.10 0.23
C ASN A 67 -10.19 -5.73 0.35
N GLY A 68 -9.35 -6.71 0.70
CA GLY A 68 -7.92 -6.49 0.91
C GLY A 68 -7.19 -5.97 -0.33
N ARG A 69 -7.70 -6.24 -1.54
CA ARG A 69 -7.12 -5.73 -2.79
C ARG A 69 -7.33 -4.23 -2.95
N SER A 70 -8.49 -3.73 -2.54
CA SER A 70 -8.82 -2.30 -2.60
C SER A 70 -8.18 -1.50 -1.47
N THR A 71 -7.78 -2.15 -0.37
CA THR A 71 -7.15 -1.50 0.79
C THR A 71 -5.66 -1.78 0.89
N LYS A 72 -5.07 -2.34 -0.16
CA LYS A 72 -3.65 -2.71 -0.22
C LYS A 72 -2.81 -1.44 -0.35
N VAL A 73 -2.37 -0.92 0.77
CA VAL A 73 -1.36 0.14 0.84
C VAL A 73 -0.08 -0.50 1.35
N CYS A 74 1.00 -0.40 0.57
CA CYS A 74 2.34 -0.80 0.99
C CYS A 74 3.32 0.31 0.66
#